data_AF-A0A1N7EDH6-F1
#
_entry.id   AF-A0A1N7EDH6-F1
#
_cell.length_a   1.000
_cell.length_b   1.000
_cell.length_c   1.000
_cell.angle_alpha   90.00
_cell.angle_beta   90.00
_cell.angle_gamma   90.00
#
_symmetry.space_group_name_H-M   'P 1'
#
loop_
_entity.id
_entity.type
_entity.pdbx_description
1 polymer ?
#
loop_
_entity_poly.entity_id
_entity_poly.type
_entity_poly.pdbx_seq_one_letter_code
_entity_poly.pdbx_strand_id
1 'polypeptide(L)'
;MPVSKSEFDQLPPCDFYTPAELLEDDQMYTVYEIARLLQGVDVDADLDRNTEDILLDWAIPWVMTNADELVVAEPRNDDEPGYYGLKGTDTDDGATDESE
;
A
#
# COMPACT_ATOMS: atom_id res chain seq x y z
N MET A 1 26.89 14.04 6.23
CA MET A 1 26.45 15.24 6.98
C MET A 1 25.24 15.83 6.25
N PRO A 2 24.26 16.44 6.95
CA PRO A 2 23.11 17.07 6.30
C PRO A 2 23.52 18.30 5.47
N VAL A 3 22.77 18.59 4.40
CA VAL A 3 23.00 19.68 3.43
C VAL A 3 21.91 20.76 3.61
N SER A 4 22.25 22.04 3.40
CA SER A 4 21.28 23.13 3.55
C SER A 4 20.24 23.12 2.43
N LYS A 5 18.97 23.37 2.76
CA LYS A 5 17.88 23.52 1.77
C LYS A 5 18.16 24.63 0.74
N SER A 6 18.94 25.65 1.13
CA SER A 6 19.31 26.76 0.25
C SER A 6 20.27 26.38 -0.88
N GLU A 7 20.84 25.17 -0.84
CA GLU A 7 21.71 24.66 -1.90
C GLU A 7 20.92 24.04 -3.07
N PHE A 8 19.59 23.97 -2.98
CA PHE A 8 18.73 23.38 -3.99
C PHE A 8 17.84 24.45 -4.63
N ASP A 9 17.79 24.47 -5.96
CA ASP A 9 16.96 25.41 -6.73
C ASP A 9 15.48 25.06 -6.68
N GLN A 10 15.15 23.80 -6.40
CA GLN A 10 13.77 23.28 -6.37
C GLN A 10 13.56 22.35 -5.17
N LEU A 11 12.40 22.50 -4.54
CA LEU A 11 11.95 21.69 -3.41
C LEU A 11 10.49 21.29 -3.68
N PRO A 12 10.24 20.37 -4.63
CA PRO A 12 8.88 19.90 -4.87
C PRO A 12 8.31 19.25 -3.61
N PRO A 13 6.97 19.26 -3.45
CA PRO A 13 6.34 18.49 -2.39
C PRO A 13 6.69 17.01 -2.52
N CYS A 14 6.78 16.34 -1.37
CA CYS A 14 7.07 14.91 -1.31
C CYS A 14 5.74 14.15 -1.48
N ASP A 15 5.22 14.14 -2.70
CA ASP A 15 3.94 13.52 -3.03
C ASP A 15 4.16 12.07 -3.47
N PHE A 16 3.33 11.17 -2.93
CA PHE A 16 3.26 9.76 -3.31
C PHE A 16 1.91 9.48 -3.97
N TYR A 17 1.82 8.38 -4.71
CA TYR A 17 0.54 7.92 -5.28
C TYR A 17 -0.52 7.82 -4.18
N THR A 18 -1.72 8.34 -4.47
CA THR A 18 -2.92 8.02 -3.68
C THR A 18 -3.32 6.57 -3.94
N PRO A 19 -4.11 5.94 -3.05
CA PRO A 19 -4.61 4.59 -3.30
C PRO A 19 -5.31 4.43 -4.65
N ALA A 20 -6.17 5.38 -5.01
CA ALA A 20 -6.94 5.35 -6.25
C ALA A 20 -6.08 5.54 -7.52
N GLU A 21 -4.88 6.11 -7.39
CA GLU A 21 -3.92 6.19 -8.50
C GLU A 21 -3.08 4.92 -8.64
N LEU A 22 -2.94 4.15 -7.56
CA LEU A 22 -2.05 3.00 -7.49
C LEU A 22 -2.76 1.67 -7.73
N LEU A 23 -3.99 1.53 -7.23
CA LEU A 23 -4.73 0.27 -7.18
C LEU A 23 -5.94 0.31 -8.11
N GLU A 24 -6.29 -0.84 -8.66
CA GLU A 24 -7.53 -1.01 -9.42
C GLU A 24 -8.72 -1.27 -8.48
N ASP A 25 -9.89 -0.71 -8.80
CA ASP A 25 -11.10 -0.75 -7.96
C ASP A 25 -11.59 -2.17 -7.63
N ASP A 26 -11.39 -3.14 -8.54
CA ASP A 26 -11.91 -4.50 -8.43
C ASP A 26 -10.83 -5.55 -8.06
N GLN A 27 -9.64 -5.08 -7.65
CA GLN A 27 -8.50 -5.94 -7.33
C GLN A 27 -8.10 -5.86 -5.85
N MET A 28 -7.45 -6.94 -5.40
CA MET A 28 -6.91 -7.07 -4.06
C MET A 28 -5.44 -7.47 -4.16
N TYR A 29 -4.58 -6.79 -3.41
CA TYR A 29 -3.13 -6.90 -3.50
C TYR A 29 -2.53 -7.25 -2.15
N THR A 30 -1.55 -8.12 -2.13
CA THR A 30 -0.68 -8.28 -0.97
C THR A 30 0.15 -7.01 -0.75
N VAL A 31 0.65 -6.82 0.47
CA VAL A 31 1.55 -5.69 0.77
C VAL A 31 2.82 -5.69 -0.08
N TYR A 32 3.28 -6.87 -0.50
CA TYR A 32 4.44 -7.02 -1.38
C TYR A 32 4.17 -6.50 -2.80
N GLU A 33 2.98 -6.77 -3.34
CA GLU A 33 2.57 -6.26 -4.65
C GLU A 33 2.41 -4.74 -4.61
N ILE A 34 1.82 -4.18 -3.54
CA ILE A 34 1.75 -2.74 -3.31
C ILE A 34 3.17 -2.13 -3.27
N ALA A 35 4.10 -2.79 -2.59
CA ALA A 35 5.48 -2.34 -2.50
C ALA A 35 6.16 -2.24 -3.88
N ARG A 36 5.88 -3.19 -4.79
CA ARG A 36 6.36 -3.16 -6.18
C ARG A 36 5.70 -2.03 -6.98
N LEU A 37 4.38 -1.90 -6.89
CA LEU A 37 3.63 -0.86 -7.60
C LEU A 37 4.08 0.55 -7.20
N LEU A 38 4.37 0.79 -5.92
CA LEU A 38 4.91 2.07 -5.44
C LEU A 38 6.25 2.45 -6.10
N GLN A 39 7.01 1.47 -6.59
CA GLN A 39 8.25 1.68 -7.33
C GLN A 39 8.06 1.67 -8.86
N GLY A 40 6.83 1.52 -9.35
CA GLY A 40 6.52 1.35 -10.77
C GLY A 40 6.99 -0.01 -11.32
N VAL A 41 7.09 -1.02 -10.45
CA VAL A 41 7.45 -2.39 -10.82
C VAL A 41 6.18 -3.22 -10.96
N ASP A 42 6.18 -4.14 -11.93
CA ASP A 42 5.08 -5.07 -12.17
C ASP A 42 4.84 -5.99 -10.95
N VAL A 43 3.58 -6.34 -10.68
CA VAL A 43 3.20 -7.19 -9.56
C VAL A 43 3.79 -8.60 -9.66
N ASP A 44 4.01 -9.11 -10.86
CA ASP A 44 4.56 -10.44 -11.13
C ASP A 44 6.10 -10.43 -11.31
N ALA A 45 6.76 -9.31 -11.03
CA ALA A 45 8.20 -9.21 -11.16
C ALA A 45 8.94 -10.14 -10.17
N ASP A 46 9.87 -10.94 -10.69
CA ASP A 46 10.75 -11.78 -9.88
C ASP A 46 11.86 -10.92 -9.26
N LEU A 47 11.68 -10.56 -7.99
CA LEU A 47 12.62 -9.79 -7.19
C LEU A 47 13.29 -10.70 -6.17
N ASP A 48 14.56 -10.43 -5.85
CA ASP A 48 15.19 -11.11 -4.73
C ASP A 48 14.64 -10.60 -3.39
N ARG A 49 14.60 -11.49 -2.39
CA ARG A 49 13.99 -11.20 -1.09
C ARG A 49 14.54 -9.96 -0.40
N ASN A 50 15.84 -9.69 -0.52
CA ASN A 50 16.43 -8.54 0.17
C ASN A 50 15.93 -7.23 -0.45
N THR A 51 15.72 -7.19 -1.76
CA THR A 51 15.05 -6.07 -2.40
C THR A 51 13.59 -5.97 -1.95
N GLU A 52 12.85 -7.07 -1.90
CA GLU A 52 11.45 -7.05 -1.43
C GLU A 52 11.31 -6.52 0.00
N ASP A 53 12.19 -6.95 0.92
CA ASP A 53 12.19 -6.50 2.31
C ASP A 53 12.37 -4.97 2.40
N ILE A 54 13.25 -4.40 1.59
CA ILE A 54 13.46 -2.94 1.53
C ILE A 54 12.23 -2.22 0.99
N LEU A 55 11.58 -2.76 -0.04
CA LEU A 55 10.36 -2.16 -0.59
C LEU A 55 9.21 -2.23 0.41
N LEU A 56 9.10 -3.34 1.14
CA LEU A 56 8.09 -3.55 2.16
C LEU A 56 8.16 -2.49 3.26
N ASP A 57 9.37 -2.14 3.71
CA ASP A 57 9.59 -1.08 4.71
C ASP A 57 9.01 0.28 4.28
N TRP A 58 8.89 0.52 2.97
CA TRP A 58 8.34 1.76 2.41
C TRP A 58 6.83 1.67 2.20
N ALA A 59 6.33 0.47 1.87
CA ALA A 59 4.91 0.22 1.70
C ALA A 59 4.13 0.29 3.02
N ILE A 60 4.71 -0.19 4.13
CA ILE A 60 4.02 -0.19 5.44
C ILE A 60 3.58 1.22 5.87
N PRO A 61 4.45 2.26 5.90
CA PRO A 61 4.03 3.62 6.22
C PRO A 61 2.95 4.15 5.27
N TRP A 62 3.03 3.81 3.98
CA TRP A 62 2.04 4.22 2.99
C TRP A 62 0.68 3.59 3.28
N VAL A 63 0.61 2.29 3.56
CA VAL A 63 -0.64 1.60 3.93
C VAL A 63 -1.22 2.19 5.21
N MET A 64 -0.39 2.42 6.23
CA MET A 64 -0.84 3.01 7.50
C MET A 64 -1.39 4.43 7.32
N THR A 65 -0.79 5.22 6.44
CA THR A 65 -1.21 6.61 6.19
C THR A 65 -2.53 6.66 5.40
N ASN A 66 -2.79 5.68 4.54
CA ASN A 66 -3.96 5.65 3.67
C ASN A 66 -5.03 4.64 4.12
N ALA A 67 -4.94 4.13 5.36
CA ALA A 67 -5.79 3.05 5.84
C ALA A 67 -7.30 3.37 5.79
N ASP A 68 -7.69 4.64 5.89
CA ASP A 68 -9.09 5.09 5.83
C ASP A 68 -9.74 4.86 4.45
N GLU A 69 -8.93 4.76 3.39
CA GLU A 69 -9.36 4.56 2.00
C GLU A 69 -9.21 3.10 1.53
N LEU A 70 -8.67 2.24 2.39
CA LEU A 70 -8.38 0.85 2.08
C LEU A 70 -9.31 -0.11 2.83
N VAL A 71 -9.50 -1.29 2.25
CA VAL A 71 -10.07 -2.46 2.91
C VAL A 71 -9.03 -3.58 2.96
N VAL A 72 -9.09 -4.41 3.98
CA VAL A 72 -8.24 -5.59 4.14
C VAL A 72 -9.09 -6.85 4.17
N ALA A 73 -8.72 -7.84 3.35
CA ALA A 73 -9.22 -9.19 3.43
C ALA A 73 -8.25 -10.05 4.26
N GLU A 74 -8.82 -10.85 5.16
CA GLU A 74 -8.07 -11.86 5.91
C GLU A 74 -7.32 -12.80 4.95
N PRO A 75 -6.17 -13.35 5.38
CA PRO A 75 -5.49 -14.43 4.68
C PRO A 75 -6.44 -15.56 4.30
N ARG A 76 -6.22 -16.17 3.13
CA ARG A 76 -6.97 -17.36 2.72
C ARG A 76 -6.63 -18.60 3.55
N ASN A 77 -5.43 -18.62 4.12
CA ASN A 77 -4.89 -19.65 5.01
C ASN A 77 -3.73 -19.08 5.84
N ASP A 78 -3.23 -19.86 6.81
CA ASP A 78 -2.20 -19.44 7.76
C ASP A 78 -0.82 -19.14 7.14
N ASP A 79 -0.60 -19.54 5.87
CA ASP A 79 0.68 -19.37 5.17
C ASP A 79 0.66 -18.22 4.14
N GLU A 80 -0.49 -17.54 3.98
CA GLU A 80 -0.65 -16.42 3.05
C GLU A 80 -0.78 -15.07 3.79
N PRO A 81 -0.33 -13.96 3.21
CA PRO A 81 -0.62 -12.64 3.76
C PRO A 81 -2.08 -12.24 3.50
N GLY A 82 -2.55 -11.22 4.24
CA GLY A 82 -3.78 -10.54 3.92
C GLY A 82 -3.66 -9.74 2.62
N TYR A 83 -4.81 -9.41 2.03
CA TYR A 83 -4.88 -8.63 0.81
C TYR A 83 -5.55 -7.28 1.08
N TYR A 84 -5.11 -6.24 0.39
CA TYR A 84 -5.56 -4.87 0.51
C TYR A 84 -6.18 -4.41 -0.81
N GLY A 85 -7.27 -3.66 -0.74
CA GLY A 85 -7.90 -3.07 -1.92
C GLY A 85 -8.54 -1.74 -1.59
N LEU A 86 -9.09 -1.08 -2.60
CA LEU A 86 -9.80 0.17 -2.41
C LEU A 86 -11.11 -0.07 -1.68
N LYS A 87 -11.44 0.84 -0.76
CA LYS A 87 -12.78 0.86 -0.17
C LYS A 87 -13.77 1.25 -1.26
N GLY A 88 -14.63 0.31 -1.65
CA GLY A 88 -15.71 0.58 -2.59
C GLY A 88 -16.62 1.71 -2.09
N THR A 89 -17.11 2.54 -3.02
CA THR A 89 -18.07 3.62 -2.72
C THR A 89 -19.43 3.09 -2.23
N ASP A 90 -19.71 1.80 -2.42
CA ASP A 90 -20.96 1.11 -2.03
C ASP A 90 -20.85 0.33 -0.69
N THR A 91 -19.71 0.35 0.01
CA THR A 91 -19.59 -0.29 1.32
C THR A 91 -20.23 0.59 2.38
N ASP A 92 -21.57 0.59 2.40
CA ASP A 92 -22.38 0.97 3.56
C ASP A 92 -21.97 0.08 4.73
N ASP A 93 -21.89 0.72 5.89
CA ASP A 93 -21.28 0.27 7.13
C ASP A 93 -21.90 -1.06 7.61
N GLY A 94 -21.27 -2.18 7.22
CA GLY A 94 -21.64 -3.52 7.65
C GLY A 94 -21.25 -3.80 9.10
N ALA A 95 -21.65 -2.93 10.03
CA ALA A 95 -21.68 -3.25 11.45
C ALA A 95 -22.69 -4.41 11.65
N THR A 96 -22.18 -5.63 11.78
CA THR A 96 -22.90 -6.76 12.37
C THR A 96 -22.16 -7.06 13.68
N ASP A 97 -22.51 -6.34 14.74
CA ASP A 97 -23.43 -6.77 15.80
C ASP A 97 -22.79 -7.81 16.73
N GLU A 98 -22.53 -7.34 17.96
CA GLU A 98 -22.08 -8.17 19.08
C GLU A 98 -23.14 -9.24 19.38
N SER A 99 -22.79 -10.53 19.29
CA SER A 99 -23.57 -11.68 19.80
C SER A 99 -22.65 -12.91 19.74
N GLU A 100 -22.31 -13.69 20.79
CA GLU A 100 -22.75 -13.90 22.17
C GLU A 100 -21.55 -14.34 23.03
#